data_AF-A0AAV0DN23-F1
#
_entry.id   AF-A0AAV0DN23-F1
#
_cell.length_a   1.000
_cell.length_b   1.000
_cell.length_c   1.000
_cell.angle_alpha   90.00
_cell.angle_beta   90.00
_cell.angle_gamma   90.00
#
_symmetry.space_group_name_H-M   'P 1'
#
loop_
_entity.id
_entity.type
_entity.pdbx_description
1 polymer ?
#
loop_
_entity_poly.entity_id
_entity_poly.type
_entity_poly.pdbx_seq_one_letter_code
_entity_poly.pdbx_strand_id
1 'polypeptide(L)'
;MVRIIPMASSIRPSLSSLRFSGSSRFGISLFSQNPCRRLTSLHLGGAVPQLQSFGFKATNNMHREKGGSMSLSAAGNMARTSTTATNENVLEWVKRDKRRMLHVVYRVGDLDRTIKFYTECLGMKLLRKRDNPEERYTNAFLGYGPEDSHFVIELTYNYGVDKYDIGSGFGHFGIAVEDVTKTVDLIKAKGGKVTREPGPVKGGSTVIAFIEDPDGYKFELLERGPTPEPMCQVMLRVGDLDHAINFYEKAFGMELLRTRDNPEYKYTIAMMGYGPEDKNAVMELTYNYGVTEYDKGNAYAQIAIGTDDVYKTAEAIILCGGKVTREPGPLPGINTKIVACVDPDGWKTVFVDNVDFTKELE
;
A
#
# COMPACT_ATOMS: atom_id res chain seq x y z
N MET A 1 -65.77 18.97 -35.69
CA MET A 1 -66.76 17.88 -35.56
C MET A 1 -66.07 16.70 -34.89
N VAL A 2 -66.65 16.23 -33.78
CA VAL A 2 -66.80 14.80 -33.37
C VAL A 2 -65.51 13.96 -33.29
N ARG A 3 -64.90 13.76 -32.09
CA ARG A 3 -65.16 12.73 -31.02
C ARG A 3 -64.36 11.41 -31.24
N ILE A 4 -63.51 10.98 -30.29
CA ILE A 4 -63.79 10.04 -29.15
C ILE A 4 -64.09 8.62 -29.72
N ILE A 5 -63.46 7.48 -29.42
CA ILE A 5 -62.80 6.89 -28.22
C ILE A 5 -62.06 5.57 -28.63
N PRO A 6 -61.14 5.03 -27.80
CA PRO A 6 -60.49 3.72 -27.92
C PRO A 6 -61.31 2.57 -27.29
N MET A 7 -61.03 1.30 -27.62
CA MET A 7 -61.62 0.16 -26.89
C MET A 7 -60.59 -0.94 -26.61
N ALA A 8 -60.55 -1.32 -25.34
CA ALA A 8 -59.91 -2.49 -24.77
C ALA A 8 -60.73 -3.77 -25.02
N SER A 9 -60.12 -4.94 -24.80
CA SER A 9 -60.88 -6.09 -24.29
C SER A 9 -60.02 -7.01 -23.41
N SER A 10 -60.47 -7.15 -22.17
CA SER A 10 -60.11 -8.12 -21.15
C SER A 10 -60.84 -9.46 -21.35
N ILE A 11 -60.20 -10.62 -21.11
CA ILE A 11 -60.87 -11.84 -20.62
C ILE A 11 -59.94 -12.67 -19.72
N ARG A 12 -60.33 -12.85 -18.45
CA ARG A 12 -60.09 -14.02 -17.56
C ARG A 12 -61.42 -14.80 -17.53
N PRO A 13 -61.48 -16.14 -17.32
CA PRO A 13 -61.47 -16.72 -15.95
C PRO A 13 -60.90 -18.17 -15.81
N SER A 14 -60.33 -18.53 -14.64
CA SER A 14 -60.82 -19.51 -13.62
C SER A 14 -60.53 -21.00 -13.93
N LEU A 15 -59.70 -21.74 -13.17
CA LEU A 15 -59.83 -22.33 -11.81
C LEU A 15 -60.10 -23.84 -11.84
N SER A 16 -59.44 -24.51 -10.87
CA SER A 16 -59.75 -25.78 -10.17
C SER A 16 -58.76 -26.91 -10.48
N SER A 17 -58.32 -27.76 -9.55
CA SER A 17 -58.27 -27.83 -8.08
C SER A 17 -57.75 -29.24 -7.73
N LEU A 18 -57.00 -29.41 -6.62
CA LEU A 18 -56.87 -30.58 -5.71
C LEU A 18 -55.55 -30.41 -4.93
N ARG A 19 -55.51 -29.94 -3.65
CA ARG A 19 -55.81 -30.60 -2.35
C ARG A 19 -55.17 -31.99 -2.19
N PHE A 20 -54.61 -32.45 -1.07
CA PHE A 20 -54.03 -31.93 0.19
C PHE A 20 -53.54 -33.17 0.96
N SER A 21 -52.37 -33.16 1.61
CA SER A 21 -51.99 -33.91 2.84
C SER A 21 -50.46 -33.86 2.96
N GLY A 22 -49.78 -33.33 3.98
CA GLY A 22 -50.10 -33.28 5.40
C GLY A 22 -49.37 -34.41 6.12
N SER A 23 -48.16 -34.15 6.65
CA SER A 23 -47.57 -34.81 7.83
C SER A 23 -46.22 -34.17 8.19
N SER A 24 -46.20 -33.53 9.36
CA SER A 24 -45.02 -33.05 10.07
C SER A 24 -44.21 -34.20 10.68
N ARG A 25 -42.88 -34.17 10.57
CA ARG A 25 -41.97 -34.76 11.56
C ARG A 25 -40.84 -33.79 11.88
N PHE A 26 -40.74 -33.50 13.17
CA PHE A 26 -39.59 -32.90 13.83
C PHE A 26 -38.33 -33.72 13.56
N GLY A 27 -37.27 -33.04 13.13
CA GLY A 27 -35.91 -33.54 13.08
C GLY A 27 -34.97 -32.45 13.59
N ILE A 28 -34.58 -32.59 14.86
CA ILE A 28 -33.51 -31.81 15.50
C ILE A 28 -32.16 -32.41 15.08
N SER A 29 -31.11 -31.57 15.14
CA SER A 29 -29.67 -31.89 15.04
C SER A 29 -29.12 -31.83 13.60
N LEU A 30 -27.99 -31.20 13.27
CA LEU A 30 -26.92 -30.51 14.02
C LEU A 30 -26.41 -29.39 13.10
N PHE A 31 -26.39 -28.14 13.57
CA PHE A 31 -25.55 -27.14 12.95
C PHE A 31 -24.10 -27.51 13.26
N SER A 32 -23.37 -27.96 12.24
CA SER A 32 -21.91 -28.04 12.31
C SER A 32 -21.38 -26.62 12.42
N GLN A 33 -21.15 -26.16 13.65
CA GLN A 33 -20.31 -25.01 13.92
C GLN A 33 -18.89 -25.37 13.49
N ASN A 34 -18.53 -25.00 12.27
CA ASN A 34 -17.12 -24.86 11.94
C ASN A 34 -16.62 -23.63 12.72
N PRO A 35 -15.59 -23.75 13.56
CA PRO A 35 -15.02 -22.59 14.24
C PRO A 35 -14.38 -21.71 13.17
N CYS A 36 -14.98 -20.54 12.95
CA CYS A 36 -14.42 -19.44 12.18
C CYS A 36 -13.01 -19.16 12.74
N ARG A 37 -11.97 -19.38 11.94
CA ARG A 37 -10.60 -19.05 12.33
C ARG A 37 -10.52 -17.55 12.58
N ARG A 38 -10.36 -17.17 13.85
CA ARG A 38 -10.07 -15.79 14.28
C ARG A 38 -8.68 -15.42 13.79
N LEU A 39 -8.55 -14.29 13.09
CA LEU A 39 -7.28 -13.80 12.57
C LEU A 39 -7.21 -12.29 12.85
N THR A 40 -6.15 -11.90 13.55
CA THR A 40 -5.82 -10.53 13.88
C THR A 40 -4.89 -9.96 12.80
N SER A 41 -5.33 -8.96 12.04
CA SER A 41 -4.38 -8.00 11.43
C SER A 41 -3.84 -7.13 12.57
N LEU A 42 -2.52 -6.96 12.67
CA LEU A 42 -1.91 -6.21 13.76
C LEU A 42 -1.42 -4.87 13.24
N HIS A 43 -2.09 -3.82 13.72
CA HIS A 43 -1.60 -2.46 13.62
C HIS A 43 -0.49 -2.25 14.65
N LEU A 44 0.77 -2.24 14.23
CA LEU A 44 1.90 -1.86 15.09
C LEU A 44 1.94 -0.34 15.24
N GLY A 45 1.16 0.19 16.19
CA GLY A 45 1.26 1.55 16.70
C GLY A 45 1.60 1.51 18.20
N GLY A 46 2.84 1.85 18.55
CA GLY A 46 3.28 1.91 19.95
C GLY A 46 4.20 3.11 20.19
N ALA A 47 3.72 4.04 21.01
CA ALA A 47 4.43 5.22 21.47
C ALA A 47 5.66 4.86 22.34
N VAL A 48 6.73 5.65 22.22
CA VAL A 48 7.99 5.50 22.96
C VAL A 48 7.94 6.31 24.27
N PRO A 49 8.15 5.71 25.45
CA PRO A 49 8.54 6.46 26.65
C PRO A 49 10.06 6.60 26.70
N GLN A 50 10.51 7.85 26.77
CA GLN A 50 11.89 8.30 26.91
C GLN A 50 12.48 7.82 28.25
N LEU A 51 13.57 7.05 28.23
CA LEU A 51 14.34 6.72 29.42
C LEU A 51 15.71 7.43 29.38
N GLN A 52 15.98 8.20 30.44
CA GLN A 52 17.23 8.91 30.68
C GLN A 52 18.36 7.91 30.99
N SER A 53 19.47 7.97 30.26
CA SER A 53 20.71 7.27 30.62
C SER A 53 21.72 8.25 31.24
N PHE A 54 21.98 8.06 32.52
CA PHE A 54 23.08 8.68 33.27
C PHE A 54 24.45 8.23 32.72
N GLY A 55 25.38 9.18 32.62
CA GLY A 55 26.74 8.93 32.18
C GLY A 55 27.62 8.27 33.24
N PHE A 56 28.60 7.49 32.79
CA PHE A 56 29.78 7.14 33.56
C PHE A 56 31.06 7.27 32.72
N LYS A 57 32.06 7.88 33.36
CA LYS A 57 33.35 8.30 32.83
C LYS A 57 34.30 7.12 32.59
N ALA A 58 35.20 7.34 31.62
CA ALA A 58 36.36 6.53 31.31
C ALA A 58 37.41 6.50 32.45
N THR A 59 38.11 5.37 32.56
CA THR A 59 39.45 5.29 33.19
C THR A 59 40.39 4.45 32.34
N ASN A 60 41.51 5.07 31.96
CA ASN A 60 42.69 4.44 31.38
C ASN A 60 43.37 3.54 32.42
N ASN A 61 43.94 2.42 31.99
CA ASN A 61 45.12 1.85 32.62
C ASN A 61 46.04 1.21 31.58
N MET A 62 47.27 1.73 31.53
CA MET A 62 48.39 1.17 30.79
C MET A 62 48.95 -0.04 31.54
N HIS A 63 49.25 -1.13 30.82
CA HIS A 63 50.33 -2.04 31.20
C HIS A 63 51.10 -2.46 29.95
N ARG A 64 52.43 -2.42 30.11
CA ARG A 64 53.47 -2.66 29.11
C ARG A 64 54.02 -4.07 29.32
N GLU A 65 54.00 -4.90 28.29
CA GLU A 65 54.88 -6.07 28.18
C GLU A 65 55.48 -6.19 26.76
N LYS A 66 56.75 -6.62 26.73
CA LYS A 66 57.61 -6.77 25.56
C LYS A 66 57.52 -8.19 25.01
N GLY A 67 57.58 -8.30 23.67
CA GLY A 67 58.36 -9.33 22.98
C GLY A 67 57.57 -10.50 22.40
N GLY A 68 57.46 -10.54 21.06
CA GLY A 68 56.98 -11.70 20.32
C GLY A 68 56.63 -11.34 18.87
N SER A 69 57.63 -11.37 17.98
CA SER A 69 57.42 -11.31 16.54
C SER A 69 56.69 -12.58 16.09
N MET A 70 55.39 -12.47 15.82
CA MET A 70 54.65 -13.44 15.02
C MET A 70 53.73 -12.70 14.04
N SER A 71 53.84 -13.09 12.77
CA SER A 71 53.09 -12.55 11.65
C SER A 71 51.57 -12.68 11.86
N LEU A 72 50.91 -11.55 12.10
CA LEU A 72 49.46 -11.39 11.98
C LEU A 72 49.16 -10.74 10.63
N SER A 73 49.11 -11.53 9.56
CA SER A 73 48.66 -11.05 8.25
C SER A 73 48.03 -12.18 7.43
N ALA A 74 46.82 -12.57 7.80
CA ALA A 74 45.94 -13.39 6.94
C ALA A 74 44.45 -13.30 7.34
N ALA A 75 44.13 -13.13 8.63
CA ALA A 75 42.75 -13.18 9.11
C ALA A 75 41.88 -11.94 8.73
N GLY A 76 42.49 -10.75 8.62
CA GLY A 76 41.76 -9.51 8.30
C GLY A 76 41.27 -9.42 6.86
N ASN A 77 41.93 -10.11 5.91
CA ASN A 77 41.52 -10.12 4.51
C ASN A 77 40.40 -11.15 4.26
N MET A 78 40.45 -12.33 4.89
CA MET A 78 39.42 -13.35 4.68
C MET A 78 38.05 -12.95 5.22
N ALA A 79 37.98 -12.28 6.37
CA ALA A 79 36.71 -11.77 6.92
C ALA A 79 36.11 -10.68 6.02
N ARG A 80 36.93 -9.73 5.54
CA ARG A 80 36.48 -8.68 4.61
C ARG A 80 36.04 -9.24 3.26
N THR A 81 36.80 -10.17 2.66
CA THR A 81 36.43 -10.80 1.39
C THR A 81 35.14 -11.63 1.52
N SER A 82 34.93 -12.31 2.65
CA SER A 82 33.69 -13.07 2.93
C SER A 82 32.48 -12.15 3.12
N THR A 83 32.62 -11.04 3.85
CA THR A 83 31.55 -10.05 4.03
C THR A 83 31.21 -9.33 2.72
N THR A 84 32.20 -8.99 1.89
CA THR A 84 31.93 -8.38 0.58
C THR A 84 31.21 -9.35 -0.36
N ALA A 85 31.65 -10.61 -0.43
CA ALA A 85 31.01 -11.64 -1.26
C ALA A 85 29.57 -11.96 -0.81
N THR A 86 29.30 -11.93 0.49
CA THR A 86 27.95 -12.12 1.03
C THR A 86 27.04 -10.92 0.72
N ASN A 87 27.54 -9.70 0.86
CA ASN A 87 26.80 -8.49 0.49
C ASN A 87 26.47 -8.44 -1.01
N GLU A 88 27.42 -8.78 -1.88
CA GLU A 88 27.20 -8.87 -3.33
C GLU A 88 26.12 -9.91 -3.68
N ASN A 89 26.15 -11.07 -3.02
CA ASN A 89 25.14 -12.11 -3.21
C ASN A 89 23.72 -11.65 -2.81
N VAL A 90 23.58 -10.90 -1.72
CA VAL A 90 22.28 -10.34 -1.29
C VAL A 90 21.75 -9.35 -2.32
N LEU A 91 22.58 -8.43 -2.81
CA LEU A 91 22.17 -7.44 -3.82
C LEU A 91 21.86 -8.10 -5.18
N GLU A 92 22.59 -9.15 -5.56
CA GLU A 92 22.24 -9.96 -6.73
C GLU A 92 20.91 -10.69 -6.55
N TRP A 93 20.62 -11.20 -5.36
CA TRP A 93 19.34 -11.83 -5.06
C TRP A 93 18.19 -10.83 -5.19
N VAL A 94 18.33 -9.61 -4.65
CA VAL A 94 17.30 -8.56 -4.76
C VAL A 94 16.89 -8.30 -6.21
N LYS A 95 17.85 -8.31 -7.14
CA LYS A 95 17.58 -8.12 -8.58
C LYS A 95 16.85 -9.29 -9.24
N ARG A 96 16.86 -10.48 -8.65
CA ARG A 96 16.25 -11.71 -9.19
C ARG A 96 14.95 -12.09 -8.47
N ASP A 97 14.71 -11.52 -7.30
CA ASP A 97 13.52 -11.75 -6.50
C ASP A 97 12.26 -11.29 -7.25
N LYS A 98 11.16 -12.03 -7.08
CA LYS A 98 9.89 -11.73 -7.75
C LYS A 98 9.06 -10.81 -6.88
N ARG A 99 9.35 -9.51 -6.98
CA ARG A 99 8.65 -8.50 -6.21
C ARG A 99 7.44 -7.94 -6.92
N ARG A 100 6.42 -7.56 -6.14
CA ARG A 100 5.17 -6.97 -6.63
C ARG A 100 4.60 -6.01 -5.62
N MET A 101 4.15 -4.83 -6.04
CA MET A 101 3.35 -3.96 -5.17
C MET A 101 1.99 -4.62 -4.94
N LEU A 102 1.63 -4.87 -3.67
CA LEU A 102 0.42 -5.60 -3.30
C LEU A 102 -0.73 -4.64 -3.01
N HIS A 103 -0.50 -3.75 -2.04
CA HIS A 103 -1.50 -2.76 -1.64
C HIS A 103 -0.88 -1.58 -0.92
N VAL A 104 -1.60 -0.47 -0.85
CA VAL A 104 -1.31 0.64 0.06
C VAL A 104 -2.27 0.62 1.23
N VAL A 105 -1.74 0.79 2.44
CA VAL A 105 -2.51 0.83 3.67
C VAL A 105 -2.60 2.27 4.16
N TYR A 106 -3.81 2.74 4.43
CA TYR A 106 -4.04 4.02 5.08
C TYR A 106 -5.36 4.04 5.85
N ARG A 107 -5.50 5.05 6.71
CA ARG A 107 -6.57 5.12 7.70
C ARG A 107 -7.68 6.08 7.25
N VAL A 108 -8.92 5.74 7.60
CA VAL A 108 -10.11 6.53 7.23
C VAL A 108 -10.99 6.75 8.45
N GLY A 109 -11.63 7.92 8.53
CA GLY A 109 -12.52 8.29 9.63
C GLY A 109 -13.93 7.69 9.51
N ASP A 110 -14.36 7.35 8.29
CA ASP A 110 -15.64 6.71 8.02
C ASP A 110 -15.50 5.70 6.88
N LEU A 111 -15.47 4.41 7.24
CA LEU A 111 -15.21 3.33 6.29
C LEU A 111 -16.28 3.23 5.19
N ASP A 112 -17.57 3.35 5.56
CA ASP A 112 -18.65 3.14 4.61
C ASP A 112 -18.78 4.35 3.67
N ARG A 113 -18.53 5.56 4.16
CA ARG A 113 -18.45 6.76 3.32
C ARG A 113 -17.33 6.65 2.29
N THR A 114 -16.16 6.16 2.69
CA THR A 114 -15.01 6.02 1.78
C THR A 114 -15.21 4.88 0.78
N ILE A 115 -15.74 3.72 1.21
CA ILE A 115 -16.14 2.63 0.30
C ILE A 115 -17.14 3.15 -0.75
N LYS A 116 -18.17 3.89 -0.32
CA LYS A 116 -19.17 4.46 -1.23
C LYS A 116 -18.53 5.43 -2.22
N PHE A 117 -17.65 6.31 -1.77
CA PHE A 117 -16.94 7.24 -2.64
C PHE A 117 -16.10 6.49 -3.70
N TYR A 118 -15.30 5.50 -3.30
CA TYR A 118 -14.45 4.78 -4.25
C TYR A 118 -15.25 3.91 -5.23
N THR A 119 -16.34 3.30 -4.78
CA THR A 119 -17.18 2.48 -5.66
C THR A 119 -18.03 3.31 -6.61
N GLU A 120 -18.67 4.38 -6.13
CA GLU A 120 -19.58 5.19 -6.95
C GLU A 120 -18.89 6.27 -7.78
N CYS A 121 -17.76 6.81 -7.31
CA CYS A 121 -17.08 7.92 -7.98
C CYS A 121 -15.84 7.47 -8.75
N LEU A 122 -15.10 6.47 -8.25
CA LEU A 122 -13.85 5.99 -8.86
C LEU A 122 -14.03 4.64 -9.58
N GLY A 123 -15.19 3.99 -9.46
CA GLY A 123 -15.46 2.73 -10.15
C GLY A 123 -14.68 1.52 -9.60
N MET A 124 -14.11 1.64 -8.39
CA MET A 124 -13.46 0.51 -7.71
C MET A 124 -14.49 -0.52 -7.25
N LYS A 125 -14.02 -1.75 -6.99
CA LYS A 125 -14.81 -2.82 -6.37
C LYS A 125 -14.37 -3.00 -4.94
N LEU A 126 -15.33 -3.21 -4.03
CA LEU A 126 -15.03 -3.77 -2.71
C LEU A 126 -14.70 -5.26 -2.90
N LEU A 127 -13.44 -5.62 -2.65
CA LEU A 127 -12.93 -6.97 -2.85
C LEU A 127 -13.15 -7.81 -1.59
N ARG A 128 -12.86 -7.23 -0.43
CA ARG A 128 -12.96 -7.90 0.87
C ARG A 128 -13.16 -6.88 1.99
N LYS A 129 -13.90 -7.25 3.03
CA LYS A 129 -14.05 -6.47 4.28
C LYS A 129 -13.81 -7.42 5.45
N ARG A 130 -12.96 -7.04 6.40
CA ARG A 130 -12.63 -7.85 7.59
C ARG A 130 -12.77 -6.99 8.82
N ASP A 131 -13.60 -7.43 9.75
CA ASP A 131 -13.78 -6.75 11.02
C ASP A 131 -12.98 -7.47 12.12
N ASN A 132 -12.26 -6.71 12.94
CA ASN A 132 -11.52 -7.24 14.07
C ASN A 132 -11.91 -6.48 15.36
N PRO A 133 -13.00 -6.90 16.02
CA PRO A 133 -13.46 -6.25 17.25
C PRO A 133 -12.48 -6.33 18.42
N GLU A 134 -11.63 -7.36 18.47
CA GLU A 134 -10.66 -7.56 19.57
C GLU A 134 -9.59 -6.47 19.54
N GLU A 135 -9.10 -6.13 18.35
CA GLU A 135 -8.12 -5.06 18.12
C GLU A 135 -8.77 -3.71 17.74
N ARG A 136 -10.11 -3.66 17.74
CA ARG A 136 -10.93 -2.45 17.51
C ARG A 136 -10.67 -1.73 16.18
N TYR A 137 -10.59 -2.47 15.09
CA TYR A 137 -10.57 -1.88 13.75
C TYR A 137 -11.29 -2.76 12.71
N THR A 138 -11.64 -2.15 11.57
CA THR A 138 -12.15 -2.85 10.39
C THR A 138 -11.27 -2.52 9.18
N ASN A 139 -10.90 -3.52 8.38
CA ASN A 139 -10.26 -3.33 7.09
C ASN A 139 -11.24 -3.48 5.93
N ALA A 140 -11.03 -2.72 4.85
CA ALA A 140 -11.67 -2.94 3.56
C ALA A 140 -10.65 -2.85 2.43
N PHE A 141 -10.73 -3.79 1.49
CA PHE A 141 -9.82 -3.91 0.35
C PHE A 141 -10.57 -3.51 -0.91
N LEU A 142 -10.08 -2.51 -1.63
CA LEU A 142 -10.72 -1.96 -2.83
C LEU A 142 -9.73 -1.83 -3.98
N GLY A 143 -10.17 -2.14 -5.20
CA GLY A 143 -9.34 -2.01 -6.39
C GLY A 143 -10.12 -2.28 -7.68
N TYR A 144 -9.41 -2.40 -8.78
CA TYR A 144 -10.00 -2.62 -10.12
C TYR A 144 -10.05 -4.10 -10.52
N GLY A 145 -9.36 -4.97 -9.77
CA GLY A 145 -9.34 -6.41 -9.96
C GLY A 145 -8.92 -7.17 -8.69
N PRO A 146 -8.77 -8.50 -8.76
CA PRO A 146 -8.43 -9.33 -7.61
C PRO A 146 -7.02 -9.05 -7.07
N GLU A 147 -6.85 -9.19 -5.74
CA GLU A 147 -5.64 -8.83 -4.99
C GLU A 147 -4.39 -9.66 -5.39
N ASP A 148 -4.58 -10.82 -6.01
CA ASP A 148 -3.51 -11.71 -6.49
C ASP A 148 -2.77 -11.14 -7.71
N SER A 149 -3.40 -10.23 -8.44
CA SER A 149 -2.94 -9.73 -9.75
C SER A 149 -3.00 -8.21 -9.88
N HIS A 150 -3.66 -7.51 -8.95
CA HIS A 150 -3.79 -6.04 -8.96
C HIS A 150 -3.21 -5.43 -7.69
N PHE A 151 -2.78 -4.17 -7.82
CA PHE A 151 -2.48 -3.30 -6.70
C PHE A 151 -3.79 -2.73 -6.14
N VAL A 152 -3.99 -2.86 -4.82
CA VAL A 152 -5.26 -2.50 -4.18
C VAL A 152 -5.05 -1.52 -3.03
N ILE A 153 -6.14 -0.93 -2.56
CA ILE A 153 -6.17 -0.09 -1.38
C ILE A 153 -6.66 -0.93 -0.21
N GLU A 154 -5.91 -0.95 0.89
CA GLU A 154 -6.35 -1.41 2.18
C GLU A 154 -6.71 -0.23 3.08
N LEU A 155 -8.00 -0.01 3.28
CA LEU A 155 -8.52 0.96 4.24
C LEU A 155 -8.48 0.37 5.63
N THR A 156 -8.10 1.18 6.62
CA THR A 156 -8.16 0.85 8.05
C THR A 156 -9.05 1.85 8.77
N TYR A 157 -10.18 1.40 9.30
CA TYR A 157 -11.01 2.19 10.21
C TYR A 157 -10.77 1.75 11.65
N ASN A 158 -10.25 2.64 12.50
CA ASN A 158 -10.10 2.36 13.94
C ASN A 158 -11.35 2.85 14.67
N TYR A 159 -11.92 2.02 15.54
CA TYR A 159 -13.23 2.29 16.13
C TYR A 159 -13.24 3.59 16.94
N GLY A 160 -14.10 4.52 16.54
CA GLY A 160 -14.28 5.82 17.20
C GLY A 160 -13.20 6.86 16.87
N VAL A 161 -12.31 6.58 15.91
CA VAL A 161 -11.38 7.57 15.37
C VAL A 161 -11.92 8.05 14.02
N ASP A 162 -12.31 9.32 13.94
CA ASP A 162 -13.03 9.91 12.82
C ASP A 162 -12.19 10.87 11.96
N LYS A 163 -10.93 11.09 12.34
CA LYS A 163 -10.01 11.97 11.60
C LYS A 163 -8.56 11.56 11.81
N TYR A 164 -7.78 11.72 10.76
CA TYR A 164 -6.32 11.55 10.76
C TYR A 164 -5.64 12.80 10.19
N ASP A 165 -4.35 12.93 10.49
CA ASP A 165 -3.47 13.92 9.89
C ASP A 165 -2.71 13.30 8.72
N ILE A 166 -2.92 13.83 7.52
CA ILE A 166 -2.25 13.34 6.30
C ILE A 166 -0.76 13.70 6.32
N GLY A 167 -0.38 14.77 7.03
CA GLY A 167 0.97 15.31 6.97
C GLY A 167 1.29 15.99 5.64
N SER A 168 2.52 16.50 5.52
CA SER A 168 3.00 17.18 4.32
C SER A 168 3.82 16.29 3.40
N GLY A 169 4.15 15.07 3.81
CA GLY A 169 4.97 14.15 3.03
C GLY A 169 4.17 13.33 2.02
N PHE A 170 2.94 12.95 2.35
CA PHE A 170 2.09 12.20 1.43
C PHE A 170 1.69 13.09 0.25
N GLY A 171 1.87 12.57 -0.95
CA GLY A 171 1.56 13.27 -2.19
C GLY A 171 0.12 13.07 -2.62
N HIS A 172 -0.12 11.92 -3.24
CA HIS A 172 -1.39 11.49 -3.80
C HIS A 172 -1.34 10.01 -4.19
N PHE A 173 -2.50 9.47 -4.50
CA PHE A 173 -2.65 8.24 -5.27
C PHE A 173 -2.91 8.59 -6.74
N GLY A 174 -2.45 7.77 -7.68
CA GLY A 174 -2.73 7.96 -9.11
C GLY A 174 -3.72 6.91 -9.62
N ILE A 175 -4.71 7.37 -10.37
CA ILE A 175 -5.67 6.51 -11.06
C ILE A 175 -5.65 6.86 -12.56
N ALA A 176 -5.26 5.88 -13.38
CA ALA A 176 -5.42 5.97 -14.82
C ALA A 176 -6.88 5.78 -15.21
N VAL A 177 -7.42 6.71 -15.99
CA VAL A 177 -8.79 6.67 -16.54
C VAL A 177 -8.78 6.99 -18.02
N GLU A 178 -9.72 6.45 -18.78
CA GLU A 178 -9.80 6.67 -20.22
C GLU A 178 -10.27 8.08 -20.60
N ASP A 179 -11.06 8.72 -19.73
CA ASP A 179 -11.61 10.05 -19.93
C ASP A 179 -11.68 10.78 -18.59
N VAL A 180 -10.70 11.66 -18.35
CA VAL A 180 -10.59 12.40 -17.08
C VAL A 180 -11.76 13.36 -16.92
N THR A 181 -12.23 13.97 -18.01
CA THR A 181 -13.32 14.95 -17.97
C THR A 181 -14.62 14.29 -17.52
N LYS A 182 -14.99 13.16 -18.14
CA LYS A 182 -16.17 12.38 -17.73
C LYS A 182 -16.08 11.90 -16.29
N THR A 183 -14.91 11.45 -15.87
CA THR A 183 -14.68 10.97 -14.50
C THR A 183 -14.87 12.12 -13.50
N VAL A 184 -14.31 13.29 -13.78
CA VAL A 184 -14.50 14.50 -12.95
C VAL A 184 -15.96 14.94 -12.89
N ASP A 185 -16.68 14.92 -14.02
CA ASP A 185 -18.10 15.28 -14.06
C ASP A 185 -18.95 14.33 -13.20
N LEU A 186 -18.67 13.02 -13.24
CA LEU A 186 -19.29 12.02 -12.36
C LEU A 186 -19.00 12.32 -10.89
N ILE A 187 -17.74 12.58 -10.55
CA ILE A 187 -17.32 12.89 -9.18
C ILE A 187 -18.06 14.13 -8.66
N LYS A 188 -18.15 15.20 -9.46
CA LYS A 188 -18.91 16.42 -9.12
C LYS A 188 -20.39 16.13 -8.93
N ALA A 189 -21.01 15.36 -9.83
CA ALA A 189 -22.42 14.99 -9.74
C ALA A 189 -22.73 14.17 -8.47
N LYS A 190 -21.74 13.44 -7.96
CA LYS A 190 -21.81 12.67 -6.70
C LYS A 190 -21.39 13.47 -5.46
N GLY A 191 -21.09 14.76 -5.60
CA GLY A 191 -20.71 15.65 -4.51
C GLY A 191 -19.25 15.52 -4.05
N GLY A 192 -18.39 14.89 -4.85
CA GLY A 192 -16.95 14.81 -4.61
C GLY A 192 -16.22 16.13 -4.83
N LYS A 193 -15.08 16.30 -4.17
CA LYS A 193 -14.30 17.53 -4.23
C LYS A 193 -13.23 17.46 -5.33
N VAL A 194 -13.29 18.37 -6.29
CA VAL A 194 -12.27 18.54 -7.33
C VAL A 194 -11.38 19.71 -6.94
N THR A 195 -10.07 19.47 -6.85
CA THR A 195 -9.07 20.46 -6.43
C THR A 195 -8.22 20.98 -7.57
N ARG A 196 -8.20 20.26 -8.70
CA ARG A 196 -7.67 20.74 -9.98
C ARG A 196 -8.52 20.18 -11.10
N GLU A 197 -9.09 21.07 -11.89
CA GLU A 197 -9.90 20.70 -13.06
C GLU A 197 -9.09 19.96 -14.13
N PRO A 198 -9.74 19.13 -14.97
CA PRO A 198 -9.11 18.46 -16.10
C PRO A 198 -8.33 19.44 -16.98
N GLY A 199 -7.08 19.11 -17.24
CA GLY A 199 -6.24 19.88 -18.15
C GLY A 199 -4.83 19.32 -18.24
N PRO A 200 -4.06 19.72 -19.25
CA PRO A 200 -2.70 19.25 -19.43
C PRO A 200 -1.85 19.53 -18.19
N VAL A 201 -1.02 18.57 -17.82
CA VAL A 201 0.01 18.77 -16.80
C VAL A 201 0.89 19.95 -17.21
N LYS A 202 1.35 20.74 -16.23
CA LYS A 202 2.21 21.89 -16.51
C LYS A 202 3.49 21.44 -17.22
N GLY A 203 3.74 22.00 -18.40
CA GLY A 203 4.88 21.63 -19.24
C GLY A 203 4.74 20.27 -19.95
N GLY A 204 3.56 19.67 -20.03
CA GLY A 204 3.32 18.43 -20.77
C GLY A 204 1.97 18.41 -21.49
N SER A 205 1.66 17.29 -22.15
CA SER A 205 0.42 17.09 -22.90
C SER A 205 -0.59 16.16 -22.22
N THR A 206 -0.16 15.37 -21.23
CA THR A 206 -1.03 14.45 -20.49
C THR A 206 -2.12 15.22 -19.76
N VAL A 207 -3.39 14.91 -20.03
CA VAL A 207 -4.53 15.47 -19.30
C VAL A 207 -4.60 14.82 -17.92
N ILE A 208 -4.64 15.64 -16.89
CA ILE A 208 -4.75 15.22 -15.50
C ILE A 208 -5.78 16.05 -14.76
N ALA A 209 -6.35 15.54 -13.68
CA ALA A 209 -7.15 16.27 -12.70
C ALA A 209 -6.76 15.85 -11.28
N PHE A 210 -7.09 16.67 -10.27
CA PHE A 210 -6.97 16.26 -8.88
C PHE A 210 -8.30 16.34 -8.17
N ILE A 211 -8.57 15.34 -7.35
CA ILE A 211 -9.70 15.29 -6.44
C ILE A 211 -9.22 15.04 -5.02
N GLU A 212 -10.10 15.28 -4.05
CA GLU A 212 -9.94 14.83 -2.67
C GLU A 212 -11.05 13.85 -2.32
N ASP A 213 -10.67 12.80 -1.60
CA ASP A 213 -11.61 11.86 -1.01
C ASP A 213 -12.24 12.39 0.30
N PRO A 214 -13.12 11.63 0.97
CA PRO A 214 -13.78 12.07 2.20
C PRO A 214 -12.86 12.51 3.34
N ASP A 215 -11.66 11.92 3.42
CA ASP A 215 -10.67 12.16 4.48
C ASP A 215 -9.62 13.23 4.07
N GLY A 216 -9.62 13.64 2.79
CA GLY A 216 -8.73 14.65 2.24
C GLY A 216 -7.52 14.09 1.49
N TYR A 217 -7.45 12.77 1.27
CA TYR A 217 -6.41 12.18 0.43
C TYR A 217 -6.59 12.64 -1.00
N LYS A 218 -5.48 13.06 -1.60
CA LYS A 218 -5.47 13.50 -2.99
C LYS A 218 -5.39 12.29 -3.91
N PHE A 219 -6.20 12.32 -4.96
CA PHE A 219 -6.10 11.40 -6.09
C PHE A 219 -5.82 12.21 -7.35
N GLU A 220 -4.74 11.87 -8.05
CA GLU A 220 -4.51 12.31 -9.43
C GLU A 220 -5.28 11.37 -10.37
N LEU A 221 -6.08 11.95 -11.26
CA LEU A 221 -6.71 11.23 -12.36
C LEU A 221 -5.87 11.48 -13.60
N LEU A 222 -5.35 10.42 -14.22
CA LEU A 222 -4.46 10.49 -15.38
C LEU A 222 -5.16 9.94 -16.62
N GLU A 223 -5.30 10.77 -17.65
CA GLU A 223 -5.90 10.31 -18.90
C GLU A 223 -4.91 9.41 -19.65
N ARG A 224 -5.25 8.13 -19.75
CA ARG A 224 -4.45 7.11 -20.43
C ARG A 224 -5.38 6.15 -21.16
N GLY A 225 -4.85 5.46 -22.18
CA GLY A 225 -5.58 4.33 -22.77
C GLY A 225 -5.82 3.20 -21.76
N PRO A 226 -6.58 2.17 -22.14
CA PRO A 226 -6.84 1.02 -21.27
C PRO A 226 -5.53 0.45 -20.69
N THR A 227 -5.48 0.29 -19.37
CA THR A 227 -4.34 -0.27 -18.65
C THR A 227 -4.78 -1.47 -17.82
N PRO A 228 -3.92 -2.50 -17.66
CA PRO A 228 -4.21 -3.59 -16.73
C PRO A 228 -4.20 -3.15 -15.26
N GLU A 229 -3.58 -2.00 -14.93
CA GLU A 229 -3.47 -1.52 -13.56
C GLU A 229 -3.91 -0.05 -13.44
N PRO A 230 -5.23 0.21 -13.30
CA PRO A 230 -5.71 1.58 -13.18
C PRO A 230 -5.25 2.28 -11.90
N MET A 231 -5.06 1.56 -10.78
CA MET A 231 -4.48 2.13 -9.57
C MET A 231 -2.95 2.17 -9.71
N CYS A 232 -2.46 3.21 -10.39
CA CYS A 232 -1.14 3.17 -11.02
C CYS A 232 -0.03 3.86 -10.22
N GLN A 233 -0.34 4.69 -9.21
CA GLN A 233 0.71 5.43 -8.49
C GLN A 233 0.45 5.57 -6.99
N VAL A 234 1.54 5.54 -6.21
CA VAL A 234 1.60 6.15 -4.87
C VAL A 234 2.72 7.18 -4.88
N MET A 235 2.37 8.44 -4.65
CA MET A 235 3.35 9.54 -4.64
C MET A 235 3.74 9.93 -3.22
N LEU A 236 5.04 9.90 -2.94
CA LEU A 236 5.64 10.27 -1.67
C LEU A 236 6.71 11.34 -1.88
N ARG A 237 6.73 12.34 -1.00
CA ARG A 237 7.80 13.34 -1.00
C ARG A 237 9.03 12.84 -0.26
N VAL A 238 10.19 13.17 -0.80
CA VAL A 238 11.52 12.80 -0.26
C VAL A 238 12.43 14.01 -0.17
N GLY A 239 13.33 14.01 0.79
CA GLY A 239 14.27 15.10 1.03
C GLY A 239 15.50 15.11 0.13
N ASP A 240 15.86 13.95 -0.41
CA ASP A 240 16.99 13.75 -1.33
C ASP A 240 16.61 12.68 -2.36
N LEU A 241 16.38 13.10 -3.61
CA LEU A 241 15.87 12.21 -4.65
C LEU A 241 16.90 11.16 -5.07
N ASP A 242 18.17 11.53 -5.19
CA ASP A 242 19.23 10.61 -5.64
C ASP A 242 19.48 9.54 -4.58
N HIS A 243 19.48 9.93 -3.30
CA HIS A 243 19.59 8.98 -2.20
C HIS A 243 18.38 8.03 -2.15
N ALA A 244 17.16 8.56 -2.32
CA ALA A 244 15.96 7.75 -2.34
C ALA A 244 15.97 6.76 -3.52
N ILE A 245 16.24 7.21 -4.75
CA ILE A 245 16.36 6.33 -5.93
C ILE A 245 17.35 5.20 -5.65
N ASN A 246 18.57 5.52 -5.21
CA ASN A 246 19.60 4.53 -4.92
C ASN A 246 19.18 3.54 -3.81
N PHE A 247 18.44 4.00 -2.79
CA PHE A 247 17.87 3.12 -1.77
C PHE A 247 16.85 2.15 -2.36
N TYR A 248 15.87 2.65 -3.12
CA TYR A 248 14.81 1.81 -3.71
C TYR A 248 15.35 0.85 -4.78
N GLU A 249 16.36 1.24 -5.55
CA GLU A 249 17.02 0.32 -6.49
C GLU A 249 17.75 -0.81 -5.75
N LYS A 250 18.55 -0.49 -4.73
CA LYS A 250 19.42 -1.49 -4.08
C LYS A 250 18.72 -2.33 -3.03
N ALA A 251 17.91 -1.70 -2.16
CA ALA A 251 17.20 -2.38 -1.10
C ALA A 251 15.93 -3.05 -1.64
N PHE A 252 15.18 -2.32 -2.48
CA PHE A 252 13.86 -2.73 -2.93
C PHE A 252 13.88 -3.39 -4.31
N GLY A 253 15.00 -3.35 -5.04
CA GLY A 253 15.11 -3.99 -6.36
C GLY A 253 14.20 -3.35 -7.40
N MET A 254 13.74 -2.12 -7.15
CA MET A 254 12.93 -1.38 -8.11
C MET A 254 13.81 -0.88 -9.26
N GLU A 255 13.22 -0.78 -10.44
CA GLU A 255 13.82 -0.11 -11.59
C GLU A 255 13.47 1.38 -11.55
N LEU A 256 14.45 2.24 -11.84
CA LEU A 256 14.19 3.63 -12.17
C LEU A 256 13.59 3.72 -13.58
N LEU A 257 12.28 3.90 -13.65
CA LEU A 257 11.53 3.89 -14.91
C LEU A 257 11.63 5.22 -15.65
N ARG A 258 11.62 6.32 -14.89
CA ARG A 258 11.65 7.68 -15.45
C ARG A 258 12.09 8.68 -14.39
N THR A 259 12.87 9.67 -14.80
CA THR A 259 13.05 10.92 -14.04
C THR A 259 12.56 12.10 -14.84
N ARG A 260 12.12 13.16 -14.15
CA ARG A 260 11.78 14.43 -14.79
C ARG A 260 12.07 15.59 -13.84
N ASP A 261 12.96 16.46 -14.28
CA ASP A 261 13.21 17.72 -13.59
C ASP A 261 12.31 18.84 -14.11
N ASN A 262 11.87 19.71 -13.21
CA ASN A 262 11.03 20.85 -13.51
C ASN A 262 11.51 22.11 -12.76
N PRO A 263 12.56 22.79 -13.26
CA PRO A 263 13.17 23.91 -12.56
C PRO A 263 12.27 25.14 -12.46
N GLU A 264 11.32 25.33 -13.39
CA GLU A 264 10.33 26.42 -13.34
C GLU A 264 9.45 26.31 -12.09
N TYR A 265 9.05 25.09 -11.74
CA TYR A 265 8.19 24.80 -10.59
C TYR A 265 8.97 24.23 -9.39
N LYS A 266 10.30 24.16 -9.49
CA LYS A 266 11.24 23.79 -8.42
C LYS A 266 10.98 22.41 -7.82
N TYR A 267 10.74 21.42 -8.66
CA TYR A 267 10.64 20.03 -8.23
C TYR A 267 11.24 19.06 -9.25
N THR A 268 11.66 17.89 -8.77
CA THR A 268 12.11 16.75 -9.58
C THR A 268 11.33 15.52 -9.16
N ILE A 269 10.92 14.69 -10.12
CA ILE A 269 10.25 13.42 -9.84
C ILE A 269 11.03 12.22 -10.36
N ALA A 270 10.86 11.08 -9.70
CA ALA A 270 11.31 9.78 -10.16
C ALA A 270 10.17 8.75 -10.05
N MET A 271 10.02 7.91 -11.07
CA MET A 271 9.09 6.78 -11.08
C MET A 271 9.88 5.50 -10.84
N MET A 272 9.54 4.77 -9.78
CA MET A 272 10.18 3.52 -9.38
C MET A 272 9.16 2.37 -9.42
N GLY A 273 9.53 1.20 -9.93
CA GLY A 273 8.60 0.07 -9.96
C GLY A 273 9.23 -1.27 -10.36
N TYR A 274 8.38 -2.29 -10.55
CA TYR A 274 8.77 -3.65 -10.92
C TYR A 274 8.35 -4.05 -12.35
N GLY A 275 8.15 -3.04 -13.21
CA GLY A 275 7.76 -3.22 -14.60
C GLY A 275 7.37 -1.91 -15.26
N PRO A 276 6.94 -1.94 -16.52
CA PRO A 276 6.60 -0.73 -17.28
C PRO A 276 5.56 0.17 -16.57
N GLU A 277 5.81 1.49 -16.55
CA GLU A 277 5.00 2.52 -15.87
C GLU A 277 3.54 2.56 -16.34
N ASP A 278 3.26 2.15 -17.57
CA ASP A 278 1.93 2.13 -18.18
C ASP A 278 1.11 0.88 -17.83
N LYS A 279 1.73 -0.14 -17.22
CA LYS A 279 1.13 -1.46 -16.97
C LYS A 279 1.17 -1.90 -15.50
N ASN A 280 1.84 -1.15 -14.63
CA ASN A 280 2.04 -1.53 -13.23
C ASN A 280 1.81 -0.32 -12.33
N ALA A 281 1.48 -0.61 -11.06
CA ALA A 281 1.60 0.38 -10.01
C ALA A 281 3.07 0.76 -9.82
N VAL A 282 3.32 2.06 -9.71
CA VAL A 282 4.64 2.63 -9.48
C VAL A 282 4.64 3.49 -8.23
N MET A 283 5.82 3.69 -7.67
CA MET A 283 6.04 4.68 -6.65
C MET A 283 6.61 5.94 -7.31
N GLU A 284 5.92 7.06 -7.15
CA GLU A 284 6.41 8.37 -7.56
C GLU A 284 7.11 9.03 -6.37
N LEU A 285 8.40 9.32 -6.52
CA LEU A 285 9.17 10.09 -5.55
C LEU A 285 9.27 11.53 -6.01
N THR A 286 8.84 12.47 -5.18
CA THR A 286 8.92 13.91 -5.49
C THR A 286 9.87 14.62 -4.55
N TYR A 287 10.88 15.27 -5.10
CA TYR A 287 11.75 16.20 -4.39
C TYR A 287 11.37 17.64 -4.76
N ASN A 288 11.16 18.49 -3.75
CA ASN A 288 10.99 19.93 -3.94
C ASN A 288 12.29 20.64 -3.56
N TYR A 289 12.74 21.60 -4.37
CA TYR A 289 14.08 22.16 -4.23
C TYR A 289 14.27 22.81 -2.86
N GLY A 290 15.29 22.34 -2.12
CA GLY A 290 15.64 22.85 -0.80
C GLY A 290 14.72 22.40 0.33
N VAL A 291 13.76 21.52 0.07
CA VAL A 291 12.89 20.95 1.11
C VAL A 291 13.34 19.52 1.41
N THR A 292 13.97 19.34 2.58
CA THR A 292 14.62 18.08 2.97
C THR A 292 13.82 17.25 3.97
N GLU A 293 12.76 17.82 4.56
CA GLU A 293 11.97 17.15 5.59
C GLU A 293 10.48 17.39 5.37
N TYR A 294 9.69 16.36 5.64
CA TYR A 294 8.23 16.40 5.57
C TYR A 294 7.62 15.65 6.75
N ASP A 295 6.54 16.21 7.27
CA ASP A 295 5.72 15.52 8.26
C ASP A 295 5.00 14.34 7.61
N LYS A 296 5.10 13.17 8.23
CA LYS A 296 4.50 11.94 7.76
C LYS A 296 3.02 11.83 8.13
N GLY A 297 2.58 12.67 9.07
CA GLY A 297 1.24 12.58 9.65
C GLY A 297 1.03 11.21 10.31
N ASN A 298 -0.23 10.84 10.46
CA ASN A 298 -0.66 9.55 11.00
C ASN A 298 -1.78 8.89 10.18
N ALA A 299 -2.10 9.43 9.00
CA ALA A 299 -3.14 8.90 8.13
C ALA A 299 -2.62 7.77 7.24
N TYR A 300 -1.63 8.06 6.38
CA TYR A 300 -0.90 7.04 5.61
C TYR A 300 -0.20 6.06 6.56
N ALA A 301 -0.22 4.77 6.25
CA ALA A 301 0.43 3.75 7.06
C ALA A 301 1.67 3.18 6.37
N GLN A 302 1.50 2.50 5.23
CA GLN A 302 2.60 1.82 4.53
C GLN A 302 2.19 1.35 3.12
N ILE A 303 3.17 1.01 2.30
CA ILE A 303 2.97 0.14 1.12
C ILE A 303 3.35 -1.30 1.51
N ALA A 304 2.62 -2.28 0.98
CA ALA A 304 2.97 -3.69 1.05
C ALA A 304 3.57 -4.17 -0.28
N ILE A 305 4.69 -4.91 -0.19
CA ILE A 305 5.41 -5.46 -1.35
C ILE A 305 5.59 -6.97 -1.15
N GLY A 306 5.23 -7.76 -2.15
CA GLY A 306 5.48 -9.19 -2.19
C GLY A 306 6.96 -9.50 -2.41
N THR A 307 7.46 -10.55 -1.78
CA THR A 307 8.84 -11.06 -1.95
C THR A 307 8.86 -12.58 -1.78
N ASP A 308 9.80 -13.28 -2.43
CA ASP A 308 9.98 -14.71 -2.21
C ASP A 308 10.75 -15.02 -0.91
N ASP A 309 11.42 -14.03 -0.30
CA ASP A 309 12.17 -14.21 0.96
C ASP A 309 12.23 -12.93 1.80
N VAL A 310 11.45 -12.89 2.88
CA VAL A 310 11.42 -11.75 3.81
C VAL A 310 12.72 -11.59 4.61
N TYR A 311 13.51 -12.66 4.79
CA TYR A 311 14.75 -12.62 5.55
C TYR A 311 15.87 -11.97 4.75
N LYS A 312 16.06 -12.40 3.50
CA LYS A 312 17.02 -11.74 2.58
C LYS A 312 16.63 -10.30 2.27
N THR A 313 15.33 -10.03 2.23
CA THR A 313 14.84 -8.66 2.12
C THR A 313 15.28 -7.80 3.31
N ALA A 314 15.17 -8.31 4.54
CA ALA A 314 15.65 -7.61 5.73
C ALA A 314 17.16 -7.33 5.67
N GLU A 315 17.96 -8.31 5.25
CA GLU A 315 19.41 -8.15 5.07
C GLU A 315 19.75 -7.04 4.05
N ALA A 316 19.06 -7.04 2.90
CA ALA A 316 19.25 -6.02 1.87
C ALA A 316 18.90 -4.60 2.36
N ILE A 317 17.81 -4.46 3.11
CA ILE A 317 17.38 -3.19 3.69
C ILE A 317 18.45 -2.63 4.63
N ILE A 318 18.97 -3.46 5.55
CA ILE A 318 20.00 -3.06 6.51
C ILE A 318 21.28 -2.66 5.76
N LEU A 319 21.70 -3.47 4.78
CA LEU A 319 22.89 -3.21 3.96
C LEU A 319 22.81 -1.87 3.23
N CYS A 320 21.62 -1.45 2.83
CA CYS A 320 21.39 -0.22 2.06
C CYS A 320 21.05 1.01 2.93
N GLY A 321 21.20 0.91 4.26
CA GLY A 321 20.98 2.04 5.18
C GLY A 321 19.52 2.26 5.60
N GLY A 322 18.61 1.34 5.26
CA GLY A 322 17.25 1.35 5.77
C GLY A 322 17.17 0.79 7.19
N LYS A 323 16.05 1.05 7.87
CA LYS A 323 15.83 0.58 9.24
C LYS A 323 14.71 -0.45 9.28
N VAL A 324 15.04 -1.67 9.70
CA VAL A 324 14.03 -2.69 10.04
C VAL A 324 13.29 -2.24 11.31
N THR A 325 11.96 -2.22 11.24
CA THR A 325 11.05 -1.87 12.34
C THR A 325 10.30 -3.08 12.89
N ARG A 326 10.25 -4.17 12.11
CA ARG A 326 9.83 -5.50 12.55
C ARG A 326 10.73 -6.52 11.88
N GLU A 327 11.42 -7.32 12.69
CA GLU A 327 12.28 -8.41 12.22
C GLU A 327 11.52 -9.41 11.33
N PRO A 328 12.19 -10.01 10.33
CA PRO A 328 11.57 -10.97 9.43
C PRO A 328 11.08 -12.20 10.19
N GLY A 329 9.82 -12.58 9.96
CA GLY A 329 9.28 -13.79 10.56
C GLY A 329 7.75 -13.91 10.48
N PRO A 330 7.21 -15.06 10.88
CA PRO A 330 5.78 -15.31 10.86
C PRO A 330 5.04 -14.39 11.85
N LEU A 331 3.88 -13.91 11.43
CA LEU A 331 2.93 -13.26 12.32
C LEU A 331 2.29 -14.31 13.25
N PRO A 332 2.16 -14.01 14.56
CA PRO A 332 1.46 -14.88 15.49
C PRO A 332 0.04 -15.20 15.02
N GLY A 333 -0.37 -16.46 15.11
CA GLY A 333 -1.72 -16.92 14.75
C GLY A 333 -1.91 -17.23 13.27
N ILE A 334 -1.41 -16.37 12.36
CA ILE A 334 -1.66 -16.51 10.91
C ILE A 334 -0.48 -17.12 10.15
N ASN A 335 0.72 -17.13 10.75
CA ASN A 335 1.97 -17.65 10.20
C ASN A 335 2.47 -17.00 8.90
N THR A 336 1.80 -15.97 8.39
CA THR A 336 2.28 -15.15 7.27
C THR A 336 3.60 -14.50 7.63
N LYS A 337 4.64 -14.79 6.84
CA LYS A 337 5.96 -14.21 7.03
C LYS A 337 5.98 -12.79 6.50
N ILE A 338 6.43 -11.86 7.35
CA ILE A 338 6.61 -10.45 6.98
C ILE A 338 7.91 -9.89 7.54
N VAL A 339 8.41 -8.82 6.94
CA VAL A 339 9.37 -7.87 7.53
C VAL A 339 8.83 -6.46 7.33
N ALA A 340 9.01 -5.57 8.30
CA ALA A 340 8.67 -4.16 8.15
C ALA A 340 9.90 -3.28 8.27
N CYS A 341 9.97 -2.22 7.47
CA CYS A 341 11.08 -1.28 7.48
C CYS A 341 10.58 0.16 7.28
N VAL A 342 11.49 1.10 7.48
CA VAL A 342 11.36 2.47 6.99
C VAL A 342 12.52 2.79 6.04
N ASP A 343 12.21 3.57 5.01
CA ASP A 343 13.21 4.14 4.10
C ASP A 343 14.00 5.30 4.78
N PRO A 344 14.98 5.91 4.11
CA PRO A 344 15.74 7.02 4.66
C PRO A 344 14.91 8.25 5.08
N ASP A 345 13.75 8.46 4.44
CA ASP A 345 12.83 9.55 4.76
C ASP A 345 11.82 9.19 5.85
N GLY A 346 11.75 7.92 6.27
CA GLY A 346 10.84 7.42 7.30
C GLY A 346 9.54 6.83 6.76
N TRP A 347 9.40 6.64 5.45
CA TRP A 347 8.24 5.97 4.84
C TRP A 347 8.27 4.48 5.14
N LYS A 348 7.18 3.98 5.71
CA LYS A 348 7.07 2.58 6.10
C LYS A 348 6.70 1.70 4.91
N THR A 349 7.35 0.54 4.85
CA THR A 349 7.03 -0.53 3.91
C THR A 349 6.98 -1.86 4.65
N VAL A 350 6.03 -2.72 4.28
CA VAL A 350 5.95 -4.10 4.75
C VAL A 350 6.19 -5.03 3.58
N PHE A 351 7.19 -5.90 3.70
CA PHE A 351 7.37 -6.99 2.75
C PHE A 351 6.67 -8.22 3.26
N VAL A 352 5.92 -8.87 2.37
CA VAL A 352 5.09 -10.05 2.66
C VAL A 352 5.56 -11.19 1.77
N ASP A 353 5.69 -12.37 2.35
CA ASP A 353 5.99 -13.58 1.57
C ASP A 353 4.90 -13.85 0.53
N ASN A 354 5.29 -13.99 -0.74
CA ASN A 354 4.36 -14.16 -1.87
C ASN A 354 3.42 -15.37 -1.71
N VAL A 355 3.95 -16.48 -1.19
CA VAL A 355 3.19 -17.72 -1.01
C VAL A 355 2.20 -17.57 0.14
N ASP A 356 2.61 -16.93 1.24
CA ASP A 356 1.73 -16.69 2.37
C ASP A 356 0.65 -15.65 2.07
N PHE A 357 0.98 -14.57 1.34
CA PHE A 357 -0.01 -13.58 0.90
C PHE A 357 -1.14 -14.24 0.10
N THR A 358 -0.81 -15.15 -0.82
CA THR A 358 -1.82 -15.86 -1.62
C THR A 358 -2.77 -16.68 -0.75
N LYS A 359 -2.28 -17.31 0.34
CA LYS A 359 -3.11 -18.05 1.30
C LYS A 359 -4.07 -17.15 2.08
N GLU A 360 -3.75 -15.86 2.22
CA GLU A 360 -4.64 -14.91 2.88
C GLU A 360 -5.81 -14.46 2.01
N LEU A 361 -5.75 -14.70 0.70
CA LEU A 361 -6.81 -14.33 -0.24
C LEU A 361 -7.89 -15.41 -0.37
N GLU A 362 -7.60 -16.65 0.04
CA GLU A 362 -8.55 -17.77 0.21
C GLU A 362 -9.41 -17.60 1.48
#